data_AF-A0A354BQI1-F1
#
_entry.id   AF-A0A354BQI1-F1
#
_cell.length_a   1.000
_cell.length_b   1.000
_cell.length_c   1.000
_cell.angle_alpha   90.00
_cell.angle_beta   90.00
_cell.angle_gamma   90.00
#
_symmetry.space_group_name_H-M   'P 1'
#
loop_
_entity.id
_entity.type
_entity.pdbx_description
1 polymer ?
#
loop_
_entity_poly.entity_id
_entity_poly.type
_entity_poly.pdbx_seq_one_letter_code
_entity_poly.pdbx_strand_id
1 'polypeptide(L)'
;ELQRTKGAFRLTRFGKEPALEVLHGTRALLFPPWKFDVIGPLALLQLLARRGSLVVLGSVDDQVFWEILAQLLDDPRYRPQDEPFHAANLPAIFGEIYDQLMNLPISASVELADLGALRHQLPPADLSASTNHSTGLFRYVRISRGATFPGMPASSTARKFSAMTEEVSP
;
A
#
# COMPACT_ATOMS: atom_id res chain seq x y z
N GLU A 1 -10.56 -16.07 -8.70
CA GLU A 1 -9.21 -15.52 -8.90
C GLU A 1 -8.13 -16.10 -7.99
N LEU A 2 -8.34 -16.19 -6.66
CA LEU A 2 -7.36 -16.75 -5.72
C LEU A 2 -6.83 -18.15 -6.11
N GLN A 3 -7.66 -19.03 -6.69
CA GLN A 3 -7.21 -20.38 -7.13
C GLN A 3 -6.28 -20.32 -8.35
N ARG A 4 -6.41 -19.26 -9.18
CA ARG A 4 -5.60 -19.05 -10.38
C ARG A 4 -4.19 -18.56 -10.04
N THR A 5 -4.05 -17.80 -8.95
CA THR A 5 -2.78 -17.15 -8.57
C THR A 5 -2.09 -17.77 -7.34
N LYS A 6 -2.80 -18.52 -6.48
CA LYS A 6 -2.29 -18.94 -5.15
C LYS A 6 -2.30 -20.46 -4.89
N GLY A 7 -2.58 -21.29 -5.90
CA GLY A 7 -2.69 -22.74 -5.76
C GLY A 7 -4.03 -23.21 -5.18
N ALA A 8 -4.15 -24.50 -4.86
CA ALA A 8 -5.34 -25.05 -4.22
C ALA A 8 -5.40 -24.61 -2.75
N PHE A 9 -6.51 -24.01 -2.33
CA PHE A 9 -6.72 -23.60 -0.95
C PHE A 9 -8.12 -23.98 -0.46
N ARG A 10 -8.28 -24.14 0.86
CA ARG A 10 -9.57 -24.31 1.53
C ARG A 10 -9.63 -23.55 2.84
N LEU A 11 -10.82 -23.08 3.19
CA LEU A 11 -11.11 -22.60 4.53
C LEU A 11 -11.17 -23.79 5.48
N THR A 12 -10.45 -23.69 6.59
CA THR A 12 -10.39 -24.68 7.66
C THR A 12 -10.48 -23.98 9.01
N ARG A 13 -10.34 -24.74 10.10
CA ARG A 13 -10.20 -24.20 11.46
C ARG A 13 -8.93 -24.76 12.07
N PHE A 14 -8.15 -23.90 12.72
CA PHE A 14 -7.03 -24.31 13.55
C PHE A 14 -7.41 -24.03 15.01
N GLY A 15 -7.72 -25.09 15.75
CA GLY A 15 -8.37 -24.95 17.07
C GLY A 15 -9.76 -24.31 16.93
N LYS A 16 -9.98 -23.16 17.57
CA LYS A 16 -11.24 -22.40 17.52
C LYS A 16 -11.25 -21.31 16.44
N GLU A 17 -10.09 -20.98 15.87
CA GLU A 17 -9.93 -19.87 14.94
C GLU A 17 -10.12 -20.32 13.49
N PRO A 18 -10.77 -19.50 12.64
CA PRO A 18 -10.82 -19.77 11.21
C PRO A 18 -9.41 -19.63 10.64
N ALA A 19 -9.06 -20.47 9.67
CA ALA A 19 -7.77 -20.44 8.99
C ALA A 19 -7.95 -20.75 7.49
N LEU A 20 -7.04 -20.25 6.66
CA LEU A 20 -6.91 -20.65 5.27
C LEU A 20 -5.77 -21.67 5.17
N GLU A 21 -6.08 -22.86 4.68
CA GLU A 21 -5.08 -23.86 4.34
C GLU A 21 -4.75 -23.73 2.85
N VAL A 22 -3.49 -23.43 2.55
CA VAL A 22 -2.97 -23.31 1.18
C VAL A 22 -2.00 -24.47 0.93
N LEU A 23 -2.25 -25.23 -0.12
CA LEU A 23 -1.39 -26.34 -0.53
C LEU A 23 -0.28 -25.84 -1.44
N HIS A 24 0.96 -25.99 -0.99
CA HIS A 24 2.16 -25.64 -1.75
C HIS A 24 3.07 -26.88 -1.86
N GLY A 25 3.05 -27.51 -3.04
CA GLY A 25 3.70 -28.81 -3.25
C GLY A 25 3.09 -29.89 -2.36
N THR A 26 3.90 -30.52 -1.51
CA THR A 26 3.47 -31.55 -0.54
C THR A 26 3.10 -30.99 0.83
N ARG A 27 3.18 -29.67 1.03
CA ARG A 27 2.99 -29.03 2.34
C ARG A 27 1.69 -28.25 2.39
N ALA A 28 0.99 -28.38 3.51
CA ALA A 28 -0.13 -27.50 3.87
C ALA A 28 0.39 -26.36 4.74
N LEU A 29 0.16 -25.13 4.29
CA LEU A 29 0.48 -23.92 5.05
C LEU A 29 -0.82 -23.30 5.57
N LEU A 30 -0.84 -22.96 6.86
CA LEU A 30 -1.97 -22.32 7.51
C LEU A 30 -1.72 -20.82 7.64
N PHE A 31 -2.74 -20.05 7.28
CA PHE A 31 -2.73 -18.60 7.38
C PHE A 31 -4.03 -18.11 7.99
N PRO A 32 -4.04 -16.95 8.66
CA PRO A 32 -5.30 -16.32 9.01
C PRO A 32 -6.12 -16.02 7.74
N PRO A 33 -7.46 -16.14 7.75
CA PRO A 33 -8.29 -15.96 6.57
C PRO A 33 -8.08 -14.58 5.94
N TRP A 34 -7.95 -13.55 6.78
CA TRP A 34 -7.73 -12.17 6.39
C TRP A 34 -6.37 -11.93 5.72
N LYS A 35 -5.38 -12.81 5.89
CA LYS A 35 -4.02 -12.60 5.36
C LYS A 35 -4.00 -12.56 3.83
N PHE A 36 -5.04 -13.05 3.19
CA PHE A 36 -5.19 -13.02 1.74
C PHE A 36 -6.33 -12.14 1.24
N ASP A 37 -7.11 -11.56 2.15
CA ASP A 37 -8.11 -10.53 1.90
C ASP A 37 -7.44 -9.15 1.72
N VAL A 38 -6.15 -9.11 1.38
CA VAL A 38 -5.43 -7.88 1.06
C VAL A 38 -5.92 -7.42 -0.32
N ILE A 39 -6.93 -6.55 -0.33
CA ILE A 39 -7.53 -5.94 -1.54
C ILE A 39 -6.63 -4.81 -2.11
N GLY A 40 -5.33 -4.83 -1.76
CA GLY A 40 -4.31 -3.89 -2.24
C GLY A 40 -4.49 -2.43 -1.77
N PRO A 41 -3.58 -1.55 -2.19
CA PRO A 41 -3.59 -0.12 -1.85
C PRO A 41 -4.88 0.61 -2.27
N LEU A 42 -5.48 0.20 -3.39
CA LEU A 42 -6.70 0.82 -3.91
C LEU A 42 -7.89 0.65 -2.97
N ALA A 43 -8.05 -0.53 -2.37
CA ALA A 43 -9.12 -0.76 -1.38
C ALA A 43 -8.88 -0.01 -0.09
N LEU A 44 -7.62 0.09 0.35
CA LEU A 44 -7.25 0.92 1.48
C LEU A 44 -7.67 2.37 1.21
N LEU A 45 -7.25 2.95 0.08
CA LEU A 45 -7.64 4.31 -0.31
C LEU A 45 -9.17 4.50 -0.36
N GLN A 46 -9.92 3.51 -0.83
CA GLN A 46 -11.39 3.58 -0.82
C GLN A 46 -11.98 3.56 0.59
N LEU A 47 -11.47 2.69 1.46
CA LEU A 47 -11.90 2.65 2.85
C LEU A 47 -11.63 4.01 3.53
N LEU A 48 -10.45 4.56 3.31
CA LEU A 48 -10.01 5.85 3.83
C LEU A 48 -10.90 6.98 3.34
N ALA A 49 -11.16 7.04 2.03
CA ALA A 49 -12.01 8.04 1.42
C ALA A 49 -13.49 7.95 1.86
N ARG A 50 -13.96 6.76 2.26
CA ARG A 50 -15.33 6.54 2.77
C ARG A 50 -15.48 6.85 4.25
N ARG A 51 -14.44 6.64 5.05
CA ARG A 51 -14.53 6.65 6.52
C ARG A 51 -13.95 7.90 7.17
N GLY A 52 -13.09 8.65 6.47
CA GLY A 52 -12.38 9.79 7.05
C GLY A 52 -12.54 11.07 6.22
N SER A 53 -12.63 12.20 6.91
CA SER A 53 -12.45 13.52 6.31
C SER A 53 -10.96 13.92 6.24
N LEU A 54 -10.13 13.30 7.09
CA LEU A 54 -8.68 13.40 7.12
C LEU A 54 -8.11 12.04 7.51
N VAL A 55 -7.04 11.63 6.84
CA VAL A 55 -6.36 10.37 7.11
C VAL A 55 -4.86 10.61 7.15
N VAL A 56 -4.21 9.98 8.12
CA VAL A 56 -2.75 9.96 8.23
C VAL A 56 -2.28 8.51 8.15
N LEU A 57 -1.45 8.22 7.16
CA LEU A 57 -0.74 6.94 7.04
C LEU A 57 0.68 7.15 7.56
N GLY A 58 1.00 6.52 8.69
CA GLY A 58 2.35 6.49 9.26
C GLY A 58 2.94 5.09 9.16
N SER A 59 4.28 5.00 9.13
CA SER A 59 5.01 3.72 9.08
C SER A 59 4.58 2.82 7.92
N VAL A 60 4.45 3.41 6.73
CA VAL A 60 4.16 2.68 5.49
C VAL A 60 5.46 2.06 5.00
N ASP A 61 5.43 0.77 4.67
CA ASP A 61 6.52 0.08 3.99
C ASP A 61 6.83 0.73 2.64
N ASP A 62 8.09 0.71 2.19
CA ASP A 62 8.51 1.37 0.95
C ASP A 62 7.71 0.89 -0.27
N GLN A 63 7.50 -0.42 -0.42
CA GLN A 63 6.73 -0.94 -1.55
C GLN A 63 5.28 -0.44 -1.49
N VAL A 64 4.65 -0.53 -0.31
CA VAL A 64 3.27 -0.07 -0.12
C VAL A 64 3.14 1.43 -0.35
N PHE A 65 4.14 2.23 0.03
CA PHE A 65 4.16 3.67 -0.20
C PHE A 65 4.08 3.97 -1.70
N TRP A 66 4.92 3.33 -2.52
CA TRP A 66 4.91 3.52 -3.96
C TRP A 66 3.62 3.01 -4.60
N GLU A 67 3.09 1.87 -4.15
CA GLU A 67 1.83 1.35 -4.67
C GLU A 67 0.63 2.27 -4.32
N ILE A 68 0.61 2.90 -3.15
CA ILE A 68 -0.36 3.95 -2.82
C ILE A 68 -0.21 5.15 -3.76
N LEU A 69 1.02 5.61 -3.96
CA LEU A 69 1.33 6.74 -4.84
C LEU A 69 0.84 6.48 -6.27
N ALA A 70 1.12 5.28 -6.79
CA ALA A 70 0.65 4.82 -8.09
C ALA A 70 -0.87 4.86 -8.22
N GLN A 71 -1.63 4.60 -7.15
CA GLN A 71 -3.10 4.68 -7.20
C GLN A 71 -3.64 6.11 -7.12
N LEU A 72 -2.85 7.07 -6.62
CA LEU A 72 -3.24 8.47 -6.47
C LEU A 72 -2.91 9.33 -7.70
N LEU A 73 -1.82 9.03 -8.41
CA LEU A 73 -1.41 9.74 -9.60
C LEU A 73 -2.25 9.35 -10.83
N ASP A 74 -2.56 10.30 -11.70
CA ASP A 74 -3.51 10.09 -12.80
C ASP A 74 -2.96 9.20 -13.91
N ASP A 75 -1.71 9.42 -14.30
CA ASP A 75 -1.08 8.73 -15.42
C ASP A 75 -1.06 7.19 -15.23
N PRO A 76 -1.64 6.41 -16.17
CA PRO A 76 -1.59 4.96 -16.15
C PRO A 76 -0.17 4.36 -16.11
N ARG A 77 0.86 5.08 -16.56
CA ARG A 77 2.26 4.61 -16.54
C ARG A 77 2.74 4.21 -15.16
N TYR A 78 2.19 4.84 -14.11
CA TYR A 78 2.55 4.54 -12.73
C TYR A 78 1.96 3.21 -12.26
N ARG A 79 1.15 2.51 -13.06
CA ARG A 79 0.52 1.23 -12.72
C ARG A 79 0.81 0.21 -13.82
N PRO A 80 2.08 -0.19 -14.02
CA PRO A 80 2.43 -1.23 -14.97
C PRO A 80 1.70 -2.53 -14.64
N GLN A 81 1.26 -3.25 -15.67
CA GLN A 81 0.59 -4.54 -15.51
C GLN A 81 1.61 -5.64 -15.28
N ASP A 82 1.27 -6.58 -14.40
CA ASP A 82 2.05 -7.80 -14.12
C ASP A 82 3.50 -7.56 -13.66
N GLU A 83 3.84 -6.34 -13.26
CA GLU A 83 5.16 -5.98 -12.77
C GLU A 83 5.07 -5.39 -11.35
N PRO A 84 5.48 -6.13 -10.31
CA PRO A 84 5.52 -5.61 -8.94
C PRO A 84 6.61 -4.54 -8.81
N PHE A 85 6.39 -3.59 -7.90
CA PHE A 85 7.40 -2.58 -7.62
C PHE A 85 8.59 -3.14 -6.86
N HIS A 86 9.78 -2.73 -7.30
CA HIS A 86 11.05 -3.03 -6.66
C HIS A 86 12.04 -1.90 -6.92
N ALA A 87 13.11 -1.80 -6.12
CA ALA A 87 14.07 -0.69 -6.18
C ALA A 87 14.60 -0.39 -7.60
N ALA A 88 14.77 -1.42 -8.44
CA ALA A 88 15.28 -1.24 -9.80
C ALA A 88 14.28 -0.66 -10.82
N ASN A 89 12.95 -0.83 -10.65
CA ASN A 89 11.97 -0.34 -11.63
C ASN A 89 11.30 0.98 -11.20
N LEU A 90 11.32 1.31 -9.90
CA LEU A 90 10.75 2.54 -9.38
C LEU A 90 11.26 3.82 -10.08
N PRO A 91 12.57 4.01 -10.33
CA PRO A 91 13.05 5.19 -11.05
C PRO A 91 12.49 5.28 -12.47
N ALA A 92 12.37 4.15 -13.17
CA ALA A 92 11.86 4.11 -14.53
C ALA A 92 10.34 4.41 -14.58
N ILE A 93 9.59 3.91 -13.61
CA ILE A 93 8.13 4.08 -13.52
C ILE A 93 7.77 5.51 -13.11
N PHE A 94 8.43 6.05 -12.09
CA PHE A 94 8.06 7.33 -11.47
C PHE A 94 8.88 8.52 -11.98
N GLY A 95 10.03 8.30 -12.61
CA GLY A 95 10.86 9.35 -13.21
C GLY A 95 11.20 10.46 -12.22
N GLU A 96 11.00 11.72 -12.61
CA GLU A 96 11.30 12.88 -11.77
C GLU A 96 10.59 12.86 -10.40
N ILE A 97 9.40 12.25 -10.29
CA ILE A 97 8.71 12.11 -9.00
C ILE A 97 9.55 11.26 -8.04
N TYR A 98 10.19 10.20 -8.55
CA TYR A 98 11.09 9.37 -7.76
C TYR A 98 12.26 10.20 -7.24
N ASP A 99 12.93 10.93 -8.13
CA ASP A 99 14.10 11.74 -7.77
C ASP A 99 13.75 12.82 -6.75
N GLN A 100 12.61 13.50 -6.91
CA GLN A 100 12.17 14.55 -5.98
C GLN A 100 11.83 13.98 -4.60
N LEU A 101 11.17 12.82 -4.53
CA LEU A 101 10.83 12.18 -3.26
C LEU A 101 12.05 11.60 -2.55
N MET A 102 12.99 11.00 -3.29
CA MET A 102 14.22 10.46 -2.71
C MET A 102 15.15 11.56 -2.18
N ASN A 103 15.15 12.73 -2.83
CA ASN A 103 15.90 13.91 -2.42
C ASN A 103 15.15 14.78 -1.40
N LEU A 104 13.90 14.45 -1.04
CA LEU A 104 13.13 15.20 -0.04
C LEU A 104 13.89 15.18 1.30
N PRO A 105 14.24 16.33 1.90
CA PRO A 105 14.95 16.36 3.18
C PRO A 105 14.14 15.72 4.31
N ILE A 106 14.82 15.23 5.36
CA ILE A 106 14.14 14.76 6.57
C ILE A 106 13.37 15.93 7.19
N SER A 107 12.15 15.67 7.64
CA SER A 107 11.15 16.63 8.12
C SER A 107 10.54 17.55 7.05
N ALA A 108 10.99 17.47 5.80
CA ALA A 108 10.34 18.19 4.71
C ALA A 108 9.05 17.48 4.25
N SER A 109 8.20 18.27 3.60
CA SER A 109 6.95 17.79 3.01
C SER A 109 6.75 18.39 1.64
N VAL A 110 6.00 17.69 0.80
CA VAL A 110 5.62 18.13 -0.54
C VAL A 110 4.16 17.77 -0.79
N GLU A 111 3.46 18.60 -1.55
CA GLU A 111 2.12 18.29 -2.02
C GLU A 111 2.22 17.43 -3.27
N LEU A 112 1.51 16.32 -3.31
CA LEU A 112 1.60 15.40 -4.45
C LEU A 112 1.12 16.07 -5.75
N ALA A 113 0.20 17.04 -5.65
CA ALA A 113 -0.27 17.82 -6.78
C ALA A 113 0.85 18.67 -7.45
N ASP A 114 1.92 19.01 -6.72
CA ASP A 114 3.08 19.70 -7.26
C ASP A 114 4.00 18.75 -8.07
N LEU A 115 3.90 17.45 -7.81
CA LEU A 115 4.72 16.40 -8.44
C LEU A 115 4.01 15.78 -9.66
N GLY A 116 2.68 15.75 -9.68
CA GLY A 116 1.91 15.17 -10.76
C GLY A 116 0.41 15.33 -10.59
N ALA A 117 -0.32 15.16 -11.69
CA ALA A 117 -1.78 15.23 -11.67
C ALA A 117 -2.37 14.13 -10.78
N LEU A 118 -3.27 14.52 -9.87
CA LEU A 118 -4.01 13.59 -9.03
C LEU A 118 -5.19 13.00 -9.80
N ARG A 119 -5.48 11.72 -9.55
CA ARG A 119 -6.68 11.08 -10.08
C ARG A 119 -7.93 11.79 -9.59
N HIS A 120 -8.79 12.08 -10.55
CA HIS A 120 -10.10 12.63 -10.27
C HIS A 120 -11.13 11.59 -9.83
N GLN A 121 -10.84 10.28 -9.94
CA GLN A 121 -11.68 9.17 -9.47
C GLN A 121 -10.84 7.92 -9.22
N LEU A 122 -11.15 7.19 -8.13
CA LEU A 122 -10.56 5.88 -7.87
C LEU A 122 -11.47 4.76 -8.40
N PRO A 123 -10.95 3.80 -9.19
CA PRO A 123 -11.73 2.68 -9.71
C PRO A 123 -12.14 1.77 -8.56
N PRO A 124 -13.32 1.11 -8.60
CA PRO A 124 -13.75 0.16 -7.57
C PRO A 124 -12.67 -0.90 -7.32
N ALA A 125 -12.32 -1.15 -6.05
CA ALA A 125 -11.32 -2.16 -5.72
C ALA A 125 -11.88 -3.59 -5.83
N ASP A 126 -13.20 -3.72 -5.76
CA ASP A 126 -13.92 -4.96 -5.99
C ASP A 126 -14.91 -4.76 -7.15
N LEU A 127 -14.66 -5.44 -8.26
CA LEU A 127 -15.50 -5.42 -9.46
C LEU A 127 -16.83 -6.18 -9.26
N SER A 128 -16.95 -6.98 -8.19
CA SER A 128 -18.16 -7.76 -7.87
C SER A 128 -19.12 -7.05 -6.92
N ALA A 129 -18.69 -5.95 -6.28
CA ALA A 129 -19.54 -5.15 -5.41
C ALA A 129 -20.39 -4.17 -6.23
N SER A 130 -21.72 -4.22 -6.07
CA SER A 130 -22.68 -3.41 -6.81
C SER A 130 -22.33 -1.91 -6.78
N THR A 131 -22.23 -1.34 -7.98
CA THR A 131 -21.94 0.05 -8.31
C THR A 131 -22.98 1.02 -7.74
N ASN A 132 -22.65 1.73 -6.65
CA ASN A 132 -23.31 3.02 -6.34
C ASN A 132 -22.61 3.86 -5.26
N HIS A 133 -21.31 3.68 -5.06
CA HIS A 133 -20.56 4.52 -4.13
C HIS A 133 -19.59 5.37 -4.92
N SER A 134 -19.90 6.66 -5.05
CA SER A 134 -18.93 7.67 -5.46
C SER A 134 -17.67 7.45 -4.62
N THR A 135 -16.61 6.97 -5.26
CA THR A 135 -15.34 6.75 -4.59
C THR A 135 -14.80 8.12 -4.21
N GLY A 136 -14.64 8.35 -2.91
CA GLY A 136 -14.25 9.66 -2.40
C GLY A 136 -12.93 10.11 -3.01
N LEU A 137 -12.81 11.42 -3.21
CA LEU A 137 -11.69 12.05 -3.89
C LEU A 137 -10.67 12.53 -2.88
N PHE A 138 -9.40 12.18 -3.08
CA PHE A 138 -8.30 12.83 -2.39
C PHE A 138 -7.98 14.14 -3.08
N ARG A 139 -8.59 15.23 -2.60
CA ARG A 139 -8.33 16.58 -3.11
C ARG A 139 -6.98 17.14 -2.69
N TYR A 140 -6.45 16.61 -1.59
CA TYR A 140 -5.20 17.04 -0.99
C TYR A 140 -4.44 15.82 -0.51
N VAL A 141 -3.19 15.68 -0.97
CA VAL A 141 -2.28 14.63 -0.55
C VAL A 141 -0.94 15.28 -0.26
N ARG A 142 -0.46 15.11 0.97
CA ARG A 142 0.85 15.60 1.40
C ARG A 142 1.73 14.42 1.78
N ILE A 143 2.93 14.40 1.23
CA ILE A 143 3.98 13.43 1.54
C ILE A 143 4.97 14.11 2.48
N SER A 144 5.33 13.44 3.56
CA SER A 144 6.24 14.00 4.56
C SER A 144 7.30 12.96 4.93
N ARG A 145 8.58 13.29 4.75
CA ARG A 145 9.69 12.39 5.13
C ARG A 145 10.01 12.57 6.60
N GLY A 146 9.88 11.51 7.40
CA GLY A 146 10.24 11.57 8.84
C GLY A 146 9.39 12.55 9.65
N ALA A 147 8.11 12.71 9.31
CA ALA A 147 7.21 13.63 10.00
C ALA A 147 7.13 13.34 11.51
N THR A 148 7.19 14.40 12.31
CA THR A 148 6.88 14.35 13.74
C THR A 148 5.62 15.17 13.98
N PHE A 149 4.67 14.60 14.72
CA PHE A 149 3.45 15.31 15.12
C PHE A 149 3.61 15.79 16.56
N PRO A 150 3.57 17.11 16.82
CA PRO A 150 3.64 17.63 18.18
C PRO A 150 2.58 16.96 19.07
N GLY A 151 3.02 16.41 20.21
CA GLY A 151 2.14 15.72 21.16
C GLY A 151 1.75 14.28 20.79
N MET A 152 2.17 13.74 19.63
CA MET A 152 2.02 12.31 19.35
C MET A 152 3.34 11.57 19.58
N PRO A 153 3.33 10.43 20.28
CA PRO A 153 4.51 9.59 20.37
C PRO A 153 4.89 9.09 18.97
N ALA A 154 6.03 9.54 18.44
CA ALA A 154 6.63 8.94 17.25
C ALA A 154 6.83 7.44 17.51
N SER A 155 6.39 6.58 16.56
CA SER A 155 6.47 5.13 16.71
C SER A 155 7.90 4.69 17.03
N SER A 156 8.06 3.64 17.86
CA SER A 156 9.40 3.16 18.26
C SER A 156 10.28 2.84 17.06
N THR A 157 9.69 2.46 15.94
CA THR A 157 10.38 2.17 14.67
C THR A 157 10.98 3.44 14.06
N ALA A 158 10.27 4.57 14.05
CA ALA A 158 10.79 5.84 13.52
C ALA A 158 12.02 6.34 14.29
N ARG A 159 12.13 6.07 15.60
CA ARG A 159 13.30 6.43 16.41
C ARG A 159 14.48 5.48 16.23
N LYS A 160 14.21 4.22 15.89
CA LYS A 160 15.22 3.16 15.74
C LYS A 160 15.59 2.90 14.28
N PHE A 161 14.95 3.56 13.31
CA PHE A 161 15.17 3.32 11.88
C PHE A 161 16.63 3.53 11.48
N SER A 162 17.29 4.55 12.03
CA SER A 162 18.73 4.78 11.84
C SER A 162 19.63 3.71 12.45
N ALA A 163 19.10 2.85 13.33
CA ALA A 163 19.79 1.78 14.04
C ALA A 163 19.28 0.38 13.69
N MET A 164 18.36 0.26 12.72
CA MET A 164 17.86 -1.04 12.25
C MET A 164 18.77 -1.56 11.15
N THR A 165 19.39 -2.70 11.40
CA THR A 165 20.13 -3.49 10.42
C THR A 165 19.20 -4.49 9.75
N GLU A 166 19.36 -4.68 8.44
CA GLU A 166 18.62 -5.67 7.67
C GLU A 166 18.91 -7.08 8.21
N GLU A 167 17.85 -7.83 8.56
CA GLU A 167 18.00 -9.22 8.96
C GLU A 167 18.34 -10.06 7.73
N VAL A 168 19.54 -10.64 7.73
CA VAL A 168 19.95 -11.60 6.70
C VAL A 168 19.14 -12.87 6.90
N SER A 169 18.41 -13.29 5.85
CA SER A 169 17.64 -14.53 5.89
C SER A 169 18.57 -15.74 6.09
N PRO A 170 18.16 -16.75 6.90
CA PRO A 170 18.95 -17.96 7.14
C PRO A 170 19.09 -18.87 5.91
#